data_AF-A0A1W9R5N2-F1
#
_entry.id   AF-A0A1W9R5N2-F1
#
_cell.length_a   1.000
_cell.length_b   1.000
_cell.length_c   1.000
_cell.angle_alpha   90.00
_cell.angle_beta   90.00
_cell.angle_gamma   90.00
#
_symmetry.space_group_name_H-M   'P 1'
#
loop_
_entity.id
_entity.type
_entity.pdbx_description
1 polymer ?
#
loop_
_entity_poly.entity_id
_entity_poly.type
_entity_poly.pdbx_seq_one_letter_code
_entity_poly.pdbx_strand_id
1 'polypeptide(L)'
;MKSKIVVFLVFLNLIYLAGYAHSARHHLIDMGKNLVKMSTYFFYATFVEGPRNIKKAWQYEVEGREKPEKRGLLRYKIFAIWRAFGEEMKAMVKGVTGSIKAAGNALEELISIFFSD
;
A
#
# COMPACT_ATOMS: atom_id res chain seq x y z
N MET A 1 -46.90 -5.33 17.65
CA MET A 1 -45.50 -5.37 18.17
C MET A 1 -44.44 -5.47 17.08
N LYS A 2 -44.57 -6.38 16.09
CA LYS A 2 -43.55 -6.61 15.05
C LYS A 2 -43.16 -5.35 14.24
N SER A 3 -44.12 -4.51 13.86
CA SER A 3 -43.86 -3.28 13.09
C SER A 3 -43.05 -2.22 13.86
N LYS A 4 -43.26 -2.08 15.18
CA LYS A 4 -42.50 -1.12 16.01
C LYS A 4 -41.02 -1.52 16.15
N ILE A 5 -40.74 -2.82 16.19
CA ILE A 5 -39.37 -3.35 16.25
C ILE A 5 -38.64 -3.10 14.93
N VAL A 6 -39.31 -3.29 13.80
CA VAL A 6 -38.72 -3.01 12.47
C VAL A 6 -38.39 -1.52 12.32
N VAL A 7 -39.31 -0.63 12.70
CA VAL A 7 -39.07 0.82 12.66
C VAL A 7 -37.91 1.21 13.59
N PHE A 8 -37.84 0.62 14.78
CA PHE A 8 -36.73 0.85 15.72
C PHE A 8 -35.38 0.38 15.15
N LEU A 9 -35.33 -0.78 14.48
CA LEU A 9 -34.11 -1.30 13.85
C LEU A 9 -33.65 -0.46 12.64
N VAL A 10 -34.60 0.06 11.86
CA VAL A 10 -34.31 0.99 10.77
C VAL A 10 -33.78 2.31 11.32
N PHE A 11 -34.38 2.83 12.40
CA PHE A 11 -33.93 4.05 13.07
C PHE A 11 -32.53 3.87 13.68
N LEU A 12 -32.25 2.70 14.29
CA LEU A 12 -30.93 2.38 14.85
C LEU A 12 -29.84 2.31 13.76
N ASN A 13 -30.16 1.73 12.59
CA ASN A 13 -29.26 1.70 11.44
C ASN A 13 -28.98 3.10 10.88
N LEU A 14 -29.98 3.97 10.82
CA LEU A 14 -29.82 5.35 10.37
C LEU A 14 -28.94 6.17 11.32
N ILE A 15 -29.04 5.96 12.63
CA ILE A 15 -28.14 6.59 13.61
C ILE A 15 -26.70 6.06 13.48
N TYR A 16 -26.55 4.76 13.22
CA TYR A 16 -25.23 4.15 12.99
C TYR A 16 -24.56 4.69 11.71
N LEU A 17 -25.35 5.00 10.68
CA LEU A 17 -24.89 5.68 9.46
C LEU A 17 -24.57 7.17 9.69
N ALA A 18 -25.36 7.87 10.51
CA ALA A 18 -25.14 9.28 10.83
C ALA A 18 -23.89 9.53 11.72
N GLY A 19 -23.47 8.53 12.50
CA GLY A 19 -22.25 8.59 13.33
C GLY A 19 -20.92 8.51 12.55
N TYR A 20 -20.98 8.26 11.24
CA TYR A 20 -19.84 8.19 10.33
C TYR A 20 -19.87 9.28 9.26
N ALA A 21 -20.43 10.46 9.58
CA ALA A 21 -20.24 11.63 8.73
C ALA A 21 -18.74 11.98 8.71
N HIS A 22 -18.07 11.60 7.63
CA HIS A 22 -16.68 11.93 7.36
C HIS A 22 -16.63 13.43 7.09
N SER A 23 -16.54 14.23 8.16
CA SER A 23 -16.54 15.69 8.02
C SER A 23 -15.44 16.12 7.04
N ALA A 24 -15.60 17.26 6.37
CA ALA A 24 -14.61 17.86 5.48
C ALA A 24 -13.18 17.88 6.06
N ARG A 25 -13.03 18.03 7.39
CA ARG A 25 -11.74 17.91 8.09
C ARG A 25 -11.05 16.55 7.88
N HIS A 26 -11.79 15.44 7.95
CA HIS A 26 -11.26 14.09 7.77
C HIS A 26 -10.81 13.90 6.32
N HIS A 27 -11.65 14.30 5.35
CA HIS A 27 -11.28 14.29 3.93
C HIS A 27 -10.03 15.14 3.63
N LEU A 28 -9.90 16.33 4.22
CA LEU A 28 -8.70 17.17 4.08
C LEU A 28 -7.44 16.50 4.66
N ILE A 29 -7.56 15.86 5.82
CA ILE A 29 -6.45 15.14 6.46
C ILE A 29 -6.03 13.95 5.60
N ASP A 30 -6.98 13.17 5.08
CA ASP A 30 -6.68 11.98 4.30
C ASP A 30 -6.20 12.32 2.88
N MET A 31 -6.73 13.38 2.27
CA MET A 31 -6.17 13.99 1.07
C MET A 31 -4.71 14.38 1.30
N GLY A 32 -4.40 15.09 2.39
CA GLY A 32 -3.04 15.47 2.75
C GLY A 32 -2.10 14.27 2.90
N LYS A 33 -2.53 13.21 3.59
CA LYS A 33 -1.76 11.95 3.70
C LYS A 33 -1.52 11.32 2.33
N ASN A 34 -2.52 11.32 1.45
CA ASN A 34 -2.43 10.76 0.11
C ASN A 34 -1.52 11.59 -0.80
N LEU A 35 -1.48 12.91 -0.65
CA LEU A 35 -0.53 13.79 -1.35
C LEU A 35 0.91 13.56 -0.91
N VAL A 36 1.16 13.44 0.41
CA VAL A 36 2.47 13.09 0.93
C VAL A 36 2.91 11.74 0.37
N LYS A 37 2.05 10.71 0.48
CA LYS A 37 2.31 9.39 -0.12
C LYS A 37 2.61 9.49 -1.60
N MET A 38 1.82 10.22 -2.39
CA MET A 38 2.06 10.40 -3.82
C MET A 38 3.49 10.88 -4.10
N SER A 39 3.95 11.90 -3.37
CA SER A 39 5.30 12.47 -3.56
C SER A 39 6.44 11.58 -3.04
N THR A 40 6.22 10.83 -1.95
CA THR A 40 7.30 10.08 -1.28
C THR A 40 7.32 8.60 -1.61
N TYR A 41 6.25 8.02 -2.14
CA TYR A 41 6.11 6.56 -2.32
C TYR A 41 7.11 6.01 -3.33
N PHE A 42 7.39 6.74 -4.41
CA PHE A 42 8.45 6.37 -5.36
C PHE A 42 9.81 6.23 -4.68
N PHE A 43 10.21 7.23 -3.88
CA PHE A 43 11.49 7.20 -3.16
C PHE A 43 11.53 6.09 -2.12
N TYR A 44 10.44 5.89 -1.38
CA TYR A 44 10.36 4.81 -0.41
C TYR A 44 10.47 3.43 -1.07
N ALA A 45 9.74 3.20 -2.17
CA ALA A 45 9.78 1.94 -2.88
C ALA A 45 11.19 1.66 -3.44
N THR A 46 11.78 2.64 -4.14
CA THR A 46 13.10 2.50 -4.76
C THR A 46 14.22 2.37 -3.73
N PHE A 47 14.28 3.24 -2.71
CA PHE A 47 15.44 3.29 -1.81
C PHE A 47 15.29 2.46 -0.53
N VAL A 48 14.08 2.00 -0.19
CA VAL A 48 13.84 1.20 1.02
C VAL A 48 13.35 -0.20 0.68
N GLU A 49 12.28 -0.34 -0.11
CA GLU A 49 11.75 -1.66 -0.44
C GLU A 49 12.64 -2.44 -1.42
N GLY A 50 13.16 -1.79 -2.47
CA GLY A 50 14.08 -2.39 -3.45
C GLY A 50 15.29 -3.04 -2.78
N PRO A 51 16.15 -2.27 -2.07
CA PRO A 51 17.31 -2.82 -1.35
C PRO A 51 16.95 -3.92 -0.35
N ARG A 52 15.82 -3.79 0.36
CA ARG A 52 15.35 -4.82 1.29
C ARG A 52 14.98 -6.12 0.57
N ASN A 53 14.34 -6.03 -0.59
CA ASN A 53 13.97 -7.19 -1.40
C ASN A 53 15.21 -7.83 -2.04
N ILE A 54 16.17 -7.03 -2.51
CA ILE A 54 17.47 -7.51 -2.99
C ILE A 54 18.19 -8.31 -1.90
N LYS A 55 18.26 -7.78 -0.67
CA LYS A 55 18.91 -8.48 0.45
C LYS A 55 18.25 -9.83 0.73
N LYS A 56 16.91 -9.87 0.75
CA LYS A 56 16.16 -11.12 0.93
C LYS A 56 16.39 -12.11 -0.22
N ALA A 57 16.40 -11.62 -1.46
CA ALA A 57 16.66 -12.44 -2.65
C ALA A 57 18.08 -13.04 -2.60
N TRP A 58 19.08 -12.24 -2.19
CA TRP A 58 20.44 -12.70 -2.00
C TRP A 58 20.53 -13.80 -0.93
N GLN A 59 19.98 -13.56 0.26
CA GLN A 59 19.95 -14.56 1.33
C GLN A 59 19.29 -15.86 0.87
N TYR A 60 18.18 -15.77 0.14
CA TYR A 60 17.50 -16.94 -0.38
C TYR A 60 18.35 -17.71 -1.41
N GLU A 61 18.88 -17.04 -2.43
CA GLU A 61 19.61 -17.72 -3.52
C GLU A 61 20.98 -18.22 -3.07
N VAL A 62 21.69 -17.48 -2.21
CA VAL A 62 23.08 -17.77 -1.83
C VAL A 62 23.17 -18.67 -0.59
N GLU A 63 22.25 -18.50 0.36
CA GLU A 63 22.29 -19.18 1.67
C GLU A 63 21.11 -20.13 1.88
N GLY A 64 19.92 -19.83 1.35
CA GLY A 64 18.68 -20.55 1.66
C GLY A 64 18.34 -21.74 0.77
N ARG A 65 18.79 -21.74 -0.50
CA ARG A 65 18.31 -22.68 -1.52
C ARG A 65 18.91 -24.09 -1.45
N GLU A 66 20.09 -24.23 -0.86
CA GLU A 66 20.91 -25.45 -0.90
C GLU A 66 21.42 -25.86 0.49
N LYS A 67 21.90 -27.10 0.60
CA LYS A 67 22.55 -27.60 1.82
C LYS A 67 23.74 -26.72 2.20
N PRO A 68 24.09 -26.58 3.50
CA PRO A 68 25.17 -25.70 3.96
C PRO A 68 26.48 -25.83 3.19
N GLU A 69 26.82 -27.06 2.78
CA GLU A 69 28.02 -27.44 2.05
C GLU A 69 28.09 -26.90 0.61
N LYS A 70 26.95 -26.55 0.00
CA LYS A 70 26.84 -26.06 -1.38
C LYS A 70 26.42 -24.59 -1.46
N ARG A 71 26.39 -23.88 -0.33
CA ARG A 71 26.10 -22.44 -0.27
C ARG A 71 27.20 -21.64 -0.95
N GLY A 72 26.85 -20.48 -1.49
CA GLY A 72 27.86 -19.54 -2.01
C GLY A 72 28.48 -19.88 -3.36
N LEU A 73 28.00 -20.90 -4.10
CA LEU A 73 28.48 -21.20 -5.45
C LEU A 73 28.31 -19.99 -6.39
N LEU A 74 29.29 -19.79 -7.27
CA LEU A 74 29.34 -18.63 -8.19
C LEU A 74 28.05 -18.50 -9.03
N ARG A 75 27.50 -19.62 -9.51
CA ARG A 75 26.23 -19.63 -10.27
C ARG A 75 25.08 -18.97 -9.51
N TYR A 76 24.98 -19.21 -8.21
CA TYR A 76 23.89 -18.66 -7.39
C TYR A 76 24.09 -17.20 -7.06
N LYS A 77 25.34 -16.76 -6.90
CA LYS A 77 25.67 -15.33 -6.80
C LYS A 77 25.29 -14.59 -8.08
N ILE A 78 25.56 -15.17 -9.25
CA ILE A 78 25.15 -14.60 -10.55
C ILE A 78 23.62 -14.53 -10.66
N PHE A 79 22.92 -15.61 -10.32
CA PHE A 79 21.45 -15.60 -10.27
C PHE A 79 20.91 -14.57 -9.28
N ALA A 80 21.54 -14.41 -8.11
CA ALA A 80 21.16 -13.41 -7.12
C ALA A 80 21.35 -11.98 -7.65
N ILE A 81 22.42 -11.69 -8.39
CA ILE A 81 22.66 -10.39 -9.05
C ILE A 81 21.58 -10.12 -10.10
N TRP A 82 21.29 -11.09 -10.95
CA TRP A 82 20.22 -10.96 -11.96
C TRP A 82 18.86 -10.71 -11.31
N ARG A 83 18.55 -11.47 -10.25
CA ARG A 83 17.32 -11.31 -9.48
C ARG A 83 17.27 -9.95 -8.77
N ALA A 84 18.40 -9.45 -8.28
CA ALA A 84 18.49 -8.14 -7.64
C ALA A 84 18.05 -7.01 -8.58
N PHE A 85 18.52 -7.03 -9.82
CA PHE A 85 18.08 -6.09 -10.85
C PHE A 85 16.56 -6.18 -11.07
N GLY A 86 16.01 -7.40 -11.16
CA GLY A 86 14.56 -7.60 -11.29
C GLY A 86 13.76 -7.09 -10.09
N GLU A 87 14.25 -7.26 -8.86
CA GLU A 87 13.58 -6.76 -7.66
C GLU A 87 13.62 -5.23 -7.57
N GLU A 88 14.71 -4.60 -8.00
CA GLU A 88 14.81 -3.13 -8.07
C GLU A 88 13.81 -2.56 -9.08
N MET A 89 13.73 -3.14 -10.29
CA MET A 89 12.78 -2.72 -11.31
C MET A 89 11.32 -2.89 -10.85
N LYS A 90 11.00 -3.99 -10.17
CA LYS A 90 9.68 -4.19 -9.55
C LYS A 90 9.38 -3.11 -8.51
N ALA A 91 10.37 -2.76 -7.69
CA ALA A 91 10.22 -1.73 -6.65
C ALA A 91 9.96 -0.36 -7.27
N MET A 92 10.67 0.01 -8.35
CA MET A 92 10.41 1.24 -9.10
C MET A 92 8.99 1.28 -9.69
N VAL A 93 8.56 0.20 -10.36
CA VAL A 93 7.20 0.10 -10.93
C VAL A 93 6.15 0.18 -9.83
N LYS A 94 6.36 -0.49 -8.69
CA LYS A 94 5.49 -0.39 -7.52
C LYS A 94 5.46 1.03 -6.97
N GLY A 95 6.61 1.71 -6.94
CA GLY A 95 6.75 3.11 -6.58
C GLY A 95 5.85 4.02 -7.42
N VAL A 96 5.95 3.90 -8.75
CA VAL A 96 5.16 4.69 -9.69
C VAL A 96 3.66 4.40 -9.55
N THR A 97 3.28 3.12 -9.57
CA THR A 97 1.87 2.73 -9.46
C THR A 97 1.26 3.12 -8.10
N GLY A 98 2.02 3.01 -7.02
CA GLY A 98 1.60 3.47 -5.69
C GLY A 98 1.46 4.99 -5.61
N SER A 99 2.34 5.76 -6.24
CA SER A 99 2.20 7.22 -6.35
C SER A 99 0.94 7.61 -7.14
N ILE A 100 0.68 6.97 -8.28
CA ILE A 100 -0.54 7.21 -9.09
C ILE A 100 -1.79 6.85 -8.30
N LYS A 101 -1.78 5.71 -7.60
CA LYS A 101 -2.92 5.30 -6.76
C LYS A 101 -3.16 6.29 -5.63
N ALA A 102 -2.11 6.79 -4.99
CA ALA A 102 -2.23 7.81 -3.96
C ALA A 102 -2.78 9.14 -4.52
N ALA A 103 -2.40 9.52 -5.74
CA ALA A 103 -2.99 10.66 -6.44
C ALA A 103 -4.50 10.48 -6.67
N GLY A 104 -4.90 9.31 -7.15
CA GLY A 104 -6.32 8.96 -7.34
C GLY A 104 -7.12 9.05 -6.05
N ASN A 105 -6.58 8.49 -4.95
CA ASN A 105 -7.22 8.60 -3.63
C ASN A 105 -7.29 10.05 -3.15
N ALA A 106 -6.26 10.87 -3.38
CA ALA A 106 -6.32 12.30 -3.00
C ALA A 106 -7.41 13.05 -3.78
N LEU A 107 -7.61 12.72 -5.06
CA LEU A 107 -8.70 13.29 -5.87
C LEU A 107 -10.07 12.81 -5.40
N GLU A 108 -10.20 11.54 -5.01
CA GLU A 108 -11.42 11.00 -4.41
C GLU A 108 -11.80 11.77 -3.14
N GLU A 109 -10.85 11.95 -2.21
CA GLU A 109 -11.05 12.75 -0.99
C GLU A 109 -11.43 14.20 -1.30
N LEU A 110 -10.80 14.82 -2.32
CA LEU A 110 -11.11 16.18 -2.74
C LEU A 110 -12.55 16.29 -3.26
N ILE A 111 -12.99 15.33 -4.09
CA ILE A 111 -14.36 15.30 -4.63
C ILE A 111 -15.34 15.06 -3.48
N SER A 112 -15.06 14.16 -2.55
CA SER A 112 -15.94 13.87 -1.41
C SER A 112 -16.21 15.10 -0.53
N ILE A 113 -15.30 16.07 -0.42
CA ILE A 113 -15.54 17.34 0.28
C ILE A 113 -16.72 18.12 -0.33
N PHE A 114 -16.92 18.05 -1.65
CA PHE A 114 -17.98 18.79 -2.35
C PHE A 114 -19.28 18.00 -2.52
N PHE A 115 -19.23 16.67 -2.40
CA PHE A 115 -20.34 15.78 -2.78
C PHE A 115 -20.78 14.79 -1.69
N SER A 116 -20.05 14.65 -0.58
CA SER A 116 -20.31 13.65 0.48
C SER A 116 -20.51 14.26 1.88
N ASP A 117 -20.49 15.59 2.00
CA ASP A 117 -20.90 16.37 3.17
C ASP A 117 -22.10 17.28 2.81
#